data_AF-A0A965U1P5-F1
#
_entry.id   AF-A0A965U1P5-F1
#
_cell.length_a   1.000
_cell.length_b   1.000
_cell.length_c   1.000
_cell.angle_alpha   90.00
_cell.angle_beta   90.00
_cell.angle_gamma   90.00
#
_symmetry.space_group_name_H-M   'P 1'
#
loop_
_entity.id
_entity.type
_entity.pdbx_description
1 polymer ?
#
loop_
_entity_poly.entity_id
_entity_poly.type
_entity_poly.pdbx_seq_one_letter_code
_entity_poly.pdbx_strand_id
1 'polypeptide(L)'
;MEYEKVILDLLSRIVTLEGKVAYLESLGITHKDEPNYNDKSPNTSNQRDKTKYVFEGKHYGKRALVLAIVKSFLKKNPGIKIADLESAFDKSLQGSLGVVRELEEVKRSVSDYQRRFFTKSSEVLYLRDGKVVVCSQWGIGNIGNFLQRASDLGFVIRSMA
;
A
#
# COMPACT_ATOMS: atom_id res chain seq x y z
N MET A 1 20.68 5.22 -35.17
CA MET A 1 21.02 3.86 -34.68
C MET A 1 20.45 3.53 -33.30
N GLU A 2 20.23 4.49 -32.39
CA GLU A 2 19.60 4.20 -31.08
C GLU A 2 18.07 4.11 -31.15
N TYR A 3 17.42 5.06 -31.84
CA TYR A 3 15.96 5.06 -32.05
C TYR A 3 15.43 3.81 -32.74
N GLU A 4 16.19 3.25 -33.67
CA GLU A 4 15.79 2.06 -34.42
C GLU A 4 15.71 0.82 -33.52
N LYS A 5 16.62 0.70 -32.55
CA LYS A 5 16.56 -0.36 -31.53
C LYS A 5 15.35 -0.21 -30.62
N VAL A 6 15.03 1.03 -30.22
CA VAL A 6 13.84 1.33 -29.40
C VAL A 6 12.56 1.01 -30.18
N ILE A 7 12.49 1.39 -31.46
CA ILE A 7 11.34 1.11 -32.32
C ILE A 7 11.15 -0.40 -32.48
N LEU A 8 12.23 -1.16 -32.73
CA LEU A 8 12.16 -2.61 -32.85
C LEU A 8 11.72 -3.29 -31.54
N ASP A 9 12.18 -2.81 -30.39
CA ASP A 9 11.75 -3.30 -29.08
C ASP A 9 10.25 -3.05 -28.84
N LEU A 10 9.78 -1.85 -29.16
CA LEU A 10 8.37 -1.50 -29.06
C LEU A 10 7.49 -2.36 -29.97
N LEU A 11 7.91 -2.59 -31.21
CA LEU A 11 7.18 -3.44 -32.16
C LEU A 11 7.12 -4.89 -31.67
N SER A 12 8.23 -5.43 -31.17
CA SER A 12 8.28 -6.77 -30.58
C SER A 12 7.31 -6.91 -29.40
N ARG A 13 7.23 -5.88 -28.55
CA ARG A 13 6.33 -5.85 -27.40
C ARG A 13 4.86 -5.76 -27.81
N ILE A 14 4.53 -5.01 -28.87
CA ILE A 14 3.17 -4.95 -29.42
C ILE A 14 2.73 -6.33 -29.91
N VAL A 15 3.55 -6.98 -30.74
CA VAL A 15 3.24 -8.34 -31.26
C VAL A 15 3.03 -9.34 -30.13
N THR A 16 3.86 -9.27 -29.08
CA THR A 16 3.72 -10.14 -27.90
C THR A 16 2.40 -9.90 -27.15
N LEU A 17 1.98 -8.64 -27.05
CA LEU A 17 0.73 -8.28 -26.39
C LEU A 17 -0.48 -8.72 -27.21
N GLU A 18 -0.46 -8.52 -28.53
CA GLU A 18 -1.52 -8.99 -29.44
C GLU A 18 -1.74 -10.49 -29.32
N GLY A 19 -0.66 -11.29 -29.26
CA GLY A 19 -0.78 -12.74 -29.03
C GLY A 19 -1.40 -13.11 -27.69
N LYS A 20 -1.09 -12.37 -26.62
CA LYS A 20 -1.71 -12.58 -25.30
C LYS A 20 -3.18 -12.21 -25.30
N VAL A 21 -3.56 -11.13 -25.98
CA VAL A 21 -4.96 -10.70 -26.13
C VAL A 21 -5.75 -11.79 -26.86
N ALA A 22 -5.26 -12.28 -28.00
CA ALA A 22 -5.91 -13.36 -28.73
C ALA A 22 -6.08 -14.64 -27.89
N TYR A 23 -5.08 -15.00 -27.08
CA TYR A 23 -5.18 -16.13 -26.16
C TYR A 23 -6.27 -15.90 -25.10
N LEU A 24 -6.34 -14.72 -24.49
CA LEU A 24 -7.36 -14.38 -23.49
C LEU A 24 -8.77 -14.35 -24.09
N GLU A 25 -8.92 -13.84 -25.32
CA GLU A 25 -10.18 -13.88 -26.07
C GLU A 25 -10.62 -15.33 -26.33
N SER A 26 -9.69 -16.22 -26.68
CA SER A 26 -9.99 -17.65 -26.85
C SER A 26 -10.46 -18.34 -25.58
N LEU A 27 -10.11 -17.81 -24.41
CA LEU A 27 -10.58 -18.28 -23.09
C LEU A 27 -11.93 -17.69 -22.69
N GLY A 28 -12.57 -16.88 -23.52
CA GLY A 28 -13.88 -16.28 -23.25
C GLY A 28 -13.86 -15.18 -22.19
N ILE A 29 -12.67 -14.63 -21.87
CA ILE A 29 -12.52 -13.51 -20.93
C ILE A 29 -12.80 -12.21 -21.71
N THR A 30 -14.08 -11.83 -21.84
CA THR A 30 -14.48 -10.58 -22.48
C THR A 30 -14.64 -9.46 -21.44
N HIS A 31 -13.70 -8.51 -21.40
CA HIS A 31 -13.99 -7.18 -20.84
C HIS A 31 -14.66 -6.36 -21.94
N LYS A 32 -15.94 -6.02 -21.77
CA LYS A 32 -16.75 -5.26 -22.74
C LYS A 32 -16.52 -3.74 -22.69
N ASP A 33 -15.53 -3.28 -21.95
CA ASP A 33 -15.26 -1.87 -21.79
C ASP A 33 -13.89 -1.59 -22.42
N GLU A 34 -13.89 -0.94 -23.59
CA GLU A 34 -12.70 -0.25 -24.07
C GLU A 34 -12.25 0.72 -22.97
N PRO A 35 -11.00 0.66 -22.47
CA PRO A 35 -10.52 1.66 -21.54
C PRO A 35 -10.40 3.00 -22.28
N ASN A 36 -11.40 3.86 -22.09
CA ASN A 36 -11.34 5.25 -22.51
C ASN A 36 -10.23 5.95 -21.70
N TYR A 37 -9.06 6.11 -22.32
CA TYR A 37 -7.87 6.72 -21.71
C TYR A 37 -8.05 8.23 -21.40
N ASN A 38 -9.21 8.81 -21.73
CA ASN A 38 -9.55 10.21 -21.46
C ASN A 38 -10.55 10.43 -20.29
N ASP A 39 -10.97 9.42 -19.54
CA ASP A 39 -11.86 9.65 -18.40
C ASP A 39 -11.09 9.84 -17.07
N LYS A 40 -10.79 11.10 -16.75
CA LYS A 40 -10.52 11.51 -15.36
C LYS A 40 -11.85 11.82 -14.67
N SER A 41 -12.61 10.80 -14.31
CA SER A 41 -13.73 10.95 -13.38
C SER A 41 -13.65 9.88 -12.30
N PRO A 42 -13.23 10.22 -11.06
CA PRO A 42 -13.48 9.33 -9.95
C PRO A 42 -14.99 9.30 -9.75
N ASN A 43 -15.62 8.15 -9.99
CA ASN A 43 -17.02 7.90 -9.65
C ASN A 43 -17.31 8.36 -8.21
N THR A 44 -17.87 9.56 -8.08
CA THR A 44 -18.34 10.17 -6.83
C THR A 44 -19.70 9.59 -6.49
N SER A 45 -19.74 8.29 -6.19
CA SER A 45 -20.64 7.90 -5.12
C SER A 45 -19.94 8.37 -3.84
N ASN A 46 -20.57 9.28 -3.09
CA ASN A 46 -20.06 9.79 -1.81
C ASN A 46 -20.04 8.70 -0.70
N GLN A 47 -20.00 7.44 -1.12
CA GLN A 47 -20.04 6.25 -0.29
C GLN A 47 -18.62 5.99 0.22
N ARG A 48 -18.46 6.11 1.54
CA ARG A 48 -17.18 5.80 2.19
C ARG A 48 -16.79 4.35 1.86
N ASP A 49 -15.60 4.17 1.29
CA ASP A 49 -15.04 2.85 1.05
C ASP A 49 -14.86 2.08 2.37
N LYS A 50 -15.59 0.98 2.51
CA LYS A 50 -15.61 0.11 3.69
C LYS A 50 -14.82 -1.19 3.50
N THR A 51 -14.05 -1.31 2.42
CA THR A 51 -13.24 -2.50 2.11
C THR A 51 -12.54 -3.07 3.35
N LYS A 52 -12.69 -4.38 3.54
CA LYS A 52 -12.09 -5.15 4.63
C LYS A 52 -10.98 -6.03 4.10
N TYR A 53 -10.10 -6.43 5.00
CA TYR A 53 -8.94 -7.25 4.68
C TYR A 53 -8.81 -8.38 5.67
N VAL A 54 -8.37 -9.54 5.20
CA VAL A 54 -7.99 -10.68 6.03
C VAL A 54 -6.47 -10.75 6.09
N PHE A 55 -5.95 -10.77 7.31
CA PHE A 55 -4.53 -10.92 7.61
C PHE A 55 -4.38 -11.82 8.85
N GLU A 56 -3.53 -12.84 8.77
CA GLU A 56 -3.33 -13.82 9.87
C GLU A 56 -4.66 -14.37 10.44
N GLY A 57 -5.63 -14.65 9.57
CA GLY A 57 -6.95 -15.18 9.95
C GLY A 57 -7.91 -14.18 10.61
N LYS A 58 -7.55 -12.89 10.69
CA LYS A 58 -8.37 -11.84 11.31
C LYS A 58 -8.82 -10.80 10.30
N HIS A 59 -10.00 -10.22 10.54
CA HIS A 59 -10.58 -9.16 9.70
C HIS A 59 -10.17 -7.78 10.19
N TYR A 60 -9.71 -6.94 9.26
CA TYR A 60 -9.25 -5.58 9.52
C TYR A 60 -9.89 -4.58 8.56
N GLY A 61 -10.13 -3.36 9.05
CA GLY A 61 -10.25 -2.20 8.18
C GLY A 61 -8.86 -1.63 7.86
N LYS A 62 -8.75 -0.81 6.81
CA LYS A 62 -7.49 -0.22 6.29
C LYS A 62 -6.49 0.22 7.38
N ARG A 63 -6.88 1.15 8.25
CA ARG A 63 -6.00 1.65 9.33
C ARG A 63 -5.51 0.57 10.30
N ALA A 64 -6.39 -0.36 10.67
CA ALA A 64 -6.07 -1.41 11.63
C ALA A 64 -5.19 -2.49 11.00
N LEU A 65 -5.37 -2.74 9.69
CA LEU A 65 -4.54 -3.66 8.92
C LEU A 65 -3.08 -3.18 8.90
N VAL A 66 -2.85 -1.90 8.62
CA VAL A 66 -1.50 -1.30 8.60
C VAL A 66 -0.80 -1.50 9.94
N LEU A 67 -1.48 -1.16 11.05
CA LEU A 67 -0.95 -1.38 12.39
C LEU A 67 -0.65 -2.87 12.66
N ALA A 68 -1.55 -3.78 12.25
CA ALA A 68 -1.36 -5.22 12.46
C ALA A 68 -0.15 -5.76 11.70
N ILE A 69 0.05 -5.33 10.45
CA ILE A 69 1.19 -5.74 9.62
C ILE A 69 2.49 -5.20 10.19
N VAL A 70 2.56 -3.91 10.57
CA VAL A 70 3.76 -3.34 11.19
C VAL A 70 4.09 -4.08 12.49
N LYS A 71 3.09 -4.41 13.32
CA LYS A 71 3.29 -5.25 14.52
C LYS A 71 3.81 -6.65 14.17
N SER A 72 3.29 -7.29 13.13
CA SER A 72 3.77 -8.61 12.68
C SER A 72 5.20 -8.52 12.13
N PHE A 73 5.54 -7.46 11.41
CA PHE A 73 6.90 -7.20 10.92
C PHE A 73 7.92 -7.05 12.06
N LEU A 74 7.59 -6.31 13.12
CA LEU A 74 8.45 -6.22 14.31
C LEU A 74 8.64 -7.57 15.01
N LYS A 75 7.60 -8.41 15.06
CA LYS A 75 7.71 -9.76 15.62
C LYS A 75 8.64 -10.66 14.80
N LYS A 76 8.60 -10.53 13.47
CA LYS A 76 9.49 -11.27 12.56
C LYS A 76 10.93 -10.75 12.57
N ASN A 77 11.15 -9.49 12.93
CA ASN A 77 12.46 -8.83 12.93
C ASN A 77 12.79 -8.29 14.33
N PRO A 78 13.06 -9.16 15.32
CA PRO A 78 13.34 -8.74 16.68
C PRO A 78 14.61 -7.89 16.75
N GLY A 79 14.53 -6.73 17.42
CA GLY A 79 15.68 -5.85 17.61
C GLY A 79 16.01 -4.93 16.42
N ILE A 80 15.16 -4.89 15.40
CA ILE A 80 15.22 -3.89 14.33
C ILE A 80 15.20 -2.47 14.92
N LYS A 81 15.93 -1.55 14.28
CA LYS A 81 15.98 -0.14 14.66
C LYS A 81 14.89 0.66 13.95
N ILE A 82 14.61 1.86 14.46
CA ILE A 82 13.60 2.76 13.88
C ILE A 82 13.94 3.09 12.43
N ALA A 83 15.20 3.41 12.12
CA ALA A 83 15.63 3.73 10.75
C ALA A 83 15.38 2.58 9.75
N ASP A 84 15.66 1.34 10.15
CA ASP A 84 15.42 0.17 9.31
C ASP A 84 13.92 -0.10 9.13
N LEU A 85 13.11 0.17 10.17
CA LEU A 85 11.66 0.09 10.09
C LEU A 85 11.06 1.15 9.15
N GLU A 86 11.56 2.38 9.21
CA GLU A 86 11.17 3.46 8.30
C GLU A 86 11.61 3.18 6.86
N SER A 87 12.78 2.56 6.65
CA SER A 87 13.22 2.09 5.34
C SER A 87 12.33 0.94 4.82
N ALA A 88 11.94 0.02 5.70
CA ALA A 88 11.02 -1.06 5.34
C ALA A 88 9.64 -0.51 4.92
N PHE A 89 9.16 0.56 5.58
CA PHE A 89 7.90 1.22 5.30
C PHE A 89 8.09 2.69 4.92
N ASP A 90 8.67 2.92 3.75
CA ASP A 90 9.00 4.26 3.27
C ASP A 90 7.81 5.22 3.33
N LYS A 91 8.09 6.49 3.66
CA LYS A 91 7.04 7.51 3.84
C LYS A 91 6.16 7.69 2.60
N SER A 92 6.71 7.48 1.39
CA SER A 92 5.99 7.63 0.12
C SER A 92 4.79 6.70 -0.02
N LEU A 93 4.77 5.57 0.71
CA LEU A 93 3.64 4.65 0.71
C LEU A 93 2.35 5.30 1.21
N GLN A 94 2.47 6.22 2.18
CA GLN A 94 1.34 6.96 2.73
C GLN A 94 1.23 8.36 2.10
N GLY A 95 2.38 9.04 1.93
CA GLY A 95 2.48 10.45 1.54
C GLY A 95 3.13 11.30 2.64
N SER A 96 2.56 12.48 2.91
CA SER A 96 3.17 13.50 3.76
C SER A 96 3.28 13.11 5.24
N LEU A 97 2.39 12.25 5.75
CA LEU A 97 2.40 11.84 7.17
C LEU A 97 3.38 10.69 7.42
N GLY A 98 3.74 9.93 6.38
CA GLY A 98 4.50 8.70 6.48
C GLY A 98 3.70 7.53 7.08
N VAL A 99 4.31 6.34 7.08
CA VAL A 99 3.68 5.11 7.61
C VAL A 99 3.96 4.97 9.10
N VAL A 100 5.24 5.05 9.47
CA VAL A 100 5.76 4.97 10.84
C VAL A 100 6.59 6.22 11.10
N ARG A 101 6.48 6.76 12.32
CA ARG A 101 7.20 7.94 12.77
C ARG A 101 7.53 7.85 14.25
N GLU A 102 8.58 8.51 14.69
CA GLU A 102 8.88 8.66 16.11
C GLU A 102 7.80 9.43 16.86
N LEU A 103 7.42 8.93 18.04
CA LEU A 103 6.35 9.52 18.85
C LEU A 103 6.67 10.96 19.28
N GLU A 104 7.89 11.21 19.73
CA GLU A 104 8.29 12.54 20.21
C GLU A 104 8.42 13.54 19.05
N GLU A 105 8.79 13.07 17.86
CA GLU A 105 8.83 13.90 16.67
C GLU A 105 7.42 14.34 16.25
N VAL A 106 6.47 13.41 16.13
CA VAL A 106 5.09 13.77 15.72
C VAL A 106 4.39 14.66 16.73
N LYS A 107 4.67 14.53 18.04
CA LYS A 107 4.15 15.44 19.06
C LYS A 107 4.57 16.89 18.83
N ARG A 108 5.76 17.11 18.26
CA ARG A 108 6.31 18.45 17.98
C ARG A 108 5.85 18.99 16.62
N SER A 109 5.75 18.13 15.61
CA SER A 109 5.57 18.56 14.22
C SER A 109 4.13 18.45 13.69
N VAL A 110 3.24 17.70 14.37
CA VAL A 110 1.85 17.48 13.93
C VAL A 110 0.87 17.90 15.03
N SER A 111 0.09 18.95 14.78
CA SER A 111 -0.81 19.55 15.78
C SER A 111 -1.93 18.61 16.25
N ASP A 112 -2.49 17.80 15.36
CA ASP A 112 -3.58 16.84 15.62
C ASP A 112 -3.10 15.38 15.59
N TYR A 113 -1.86 15.14 16.03
CA TYR A 113 -1.22 13.82 15.94
C TYR A 113 -2.05 12.67 16.54
N GLN A 114 -2.79 12.88 17.64
CA GLN A 114 -3.64 11.84 18.24
C GLN A 114 -4.78 11.38 17.32
N ARG A 115 -5.18 12.19 16.33
CA ARG A 115 -6.18 11.81 15.32
C ARG A 115 -5.55 11.14 14.11
N ARG A 116 -4.29 11.49 13.78
CA ARG A 116 -3.58 11.02 12.59
C ARG A 116 -2.76 9.76 12.82
N PHE A 117 -2.40 9.46 14.06
CA PHE A 117 -1.56 8.32 14.42
C PHE A 117 -2.20 7.50 15.54
N PHE A 118 -1.78 6.24 15.65
CA PHE A 118 -2.15 5.38 16.77
C PHE A 118 -1.27 5.69 17.99
N THR A 119 -1.79 6.53 18.89
CA THR A 119 -1.02 7.05 20.05
C THR A 119 -1.47 6.50 21.39
N LYS A 120 -2.45 5.59 21.42
CA LYS A 120 -2.85 4.93 22.68
C LYS A 120 -1.71 4.04 23.17
N SER A 121 -1.57 3.89 24.48
CA SER A 121 -0.49 3.10 25.09
C SER A 121 -0.41 1.65 24.58
N SER A 122 -1.55 1.03 24.23
CA SER A 122 -1.62 -0.32 23.66
C SER A 122 -1.31 -0.40 22.15
N GLU A 123 -1.19 0.75 21.49
CA GLU A 123 -0.99 0.85 20.04
C GLU A 123 0.40 1.39 19.68
N VAL A 124 1.01 2.21 20.55
CA VAL A 124 2.40 2.66 20.44
C VAL A 124 3.32 1.43 20.39
N LEU A 125 4.31 1.48 19.49
CA LEU A 125 5.28 0.42 19.32
C LEU A 125 6.59 0.83 19.99
N TYR A 126 7.12 -0.09 20.80
CA TYR A 126 8.32 0.14 21.60
C TYR A 126 9.48 -0.63 20.97
N LEU A 127 10.47 0.09 20.48
CA LEU A 127 11.72 -0.43 19.96
C LEU A 127 12.85 -0.12 20.95
N ARG A 128 14.03 -0.69 20.74
CA ARG A 128 15.19 -0.50 21.64
C ARG A 128 15.68 0.94 21.64
N ASP A 129 15.61 1.59 20.49
CA ASP A 129 16.10 2.93 20.21
C ASP A 129 15.01 4.01 20.30
N GLY A 130 13.76 3.64 20.62
CA GLY A 130 12.71 4.64 20.87
C GLY A 130 11.29 4.12 20.76
N LYS A 131 10.34 5.07 20.72
CA LYS A 131 8.91 4.80 20.59
C LYS A 131 8.43 5.30 19.23
N VAL A 132 7.72 4.45 18.50
CA VAL A 132 7.16 4.80 17.20
C VAL A 132 5.66 4.64 17.18
N VAL A 133 5.02 5.43 16.34
CA VAL A 133 3.58 5.39 16.07
C VAL A 133 3.33 5.14 14.60
N VAL A 134 2.17 4.53 14.33
CA VAL A 134 1.73 4.21 12.97
C VAL A 134 0.65 5.19 12.54
N CYS A 135 0.72 5.67 11.31
CA CYS A 135 -0.30 6.54 10.73
C CYS A 135 -1.63 5.78 10.57
N SER A 136 -2.74 6.43 10.93
CA SER A 136 -4.10 5.88 10.85
C SER A 136 -4.86 6.35 9.61
N GLN A 137 -4.29 7.28 8.83
CA GLN A 137 -4.94 7.93 7.68
C GLN A 137 -4.73 7.13 6.39
N TRP A 138 -5.63 6.18 6.15
CA TRP A 138 -5.59 5.28 5.00
C TRP A 138 -6.94 5.24 4.28
N GLY A 139 -6.93 5.61 3.01
CA GLY A 139 -8.06 5.60 2.10
C GLY A 139 -7.83 4.62 0.94
N ILE A 140 -8.84 4.49 0.08
CA ILE A 140 -8.72 3.64 -1.12
C ILE A 140 -7.59 4.12 -2.05
N GLY A 141 -7.37 5.43 -2.11
CA GLY A 141 -6.35 6.04 -2.97
C GLY A 141 -4.89 5.83 -2.54
N ASN A 142 -4.61 5.37 -1.31
CA ASN A 142 -3.23 5.16 -0.87
C ASN A 142 -2.97 3.79 -0.21
N ILE A 143 -4.01 3.04 0.21
CA ILE A 143 -3.79 1.73 0.83
C ILE A 143 -3.14 0.73 -0.13
N GLY A 144 -3.39 0.83 -1.44
CA GLY A 144 -2.79 -0.05 -2.45
C GLY A 144 -1.26 -0.09 -2.41
N ASN A 145 -0.62 1.07 -2.26
CA ASN A 145 0.85 1.17 -2.16
C ASN A 145 1.39 0.39 -0.96
N PHE A 146 0.71 0.52 0.19
CA PHE A 146 1.08 -0.20 1.39
C PHE A 146 0.86 -1.71 1.24
N LEU A 147 -0.24 -2.14 0.63
CA LEU A 147 -0.53 -3.56 0.38
C LEU A 147 0.53 -4.20 -0.52
N GLN A 148 0.92 -3.52 -1.59
CA GLN A 148 1.99 -3.98 -2.46
C GLN A 148 3.29 -4.16 -1.68
N ARG A 149 3.69 -3.14 -0.90
CA ARG A 149 4.89 -3.24 -0.07
C ARG A 149 4.81 -4.37 0.94
N ALA A 150 3.66 -4.57 1.59
CA ALA A 150 3.48 -5.66 2.53
C ALA A 150 3.60 -7.03 1.84
N SER A 151 3.09 -7.15 0.61
CA SER A 151 3.28 -8.37 -0.20
C SER A 151 4.76 -8.61 -0.52
N ASP A 152 5.51 -7.57 -0.88
CA ASP A 152 6.95 -7.67 -1.15
C ASP A 152 7.75 -8.10 0.10
N LEU A 153 7.27 -7.72 1.29
CA LEU A 153 7.80 -8.15 2.59
C LEU A 153 7.31 -9.55 3.02
N GLY A 154 6.58 -10.25 2.16
CA GLY A 154 6.12 -11.63 2.38
C GLY A 154 4.86 -11.75 3.25
N PHE A 155 4.05 -10.70 3.36
CA PHE A 155 2.75 -10.78 4.05
C PHE A 155 1.64 -11.14 3.07
N VAL A 156 0.88 -12.18 3.42
CA VAL A 156 -0.31 -12.60 2.65
C VAL A 156 -1.52 -11.85 3.18
N ILE A 157 -2.13 -11.03 2.33
CA ILE A 157 -3.31 -10.22 2.64
C ILE A 157 -4.37 -10.50 1.59
N ARG A 158 -5.61 -10.74 2.03
CA ARG A 158 -6.75 -10.92 1.11
C ARG A 158 -7.72 -9.76 1.29
N SER A 159 -8.11 -9.10 0.20
CA SER A 159 -9.20 -8.13 0.23
C SER A 159 -10.55 -8.86 0.28
N MET A 160 -11.51 -8.25 0.96
CA MET A 160 -12.91 -8.64 0.93
C MET A 160 -13.71 -7.44 0.44
N ALA A 161 -14.28 -7.60 -0.76
CA ALA A 161 -15.20 -6.64 -1.36
C ALA A 161 -16.56 -6.70 -0.66
#